data_AF-A0A1H6CGH9-F1
#
_entry.id   AF-A0A1H6CGH9-F1
#
_cell.length_a   1.000
_cell.length_b   1.000
_cell.length_c   1.000
_cell.angle_alpha   90.00
_cell.angle_beta   90.00
_cell.angle_gamma   90.00
#
_symmetry.space_group_name_H-M   'P 1'
#
loop_
_entity.id
_entity.type
_entity.pdbx_description
1 polymer ?
#
loop_
_entity_poly.entity_id
_entity_poly.type
_entity_poly.pdbx_seq_one_letter_code
_entity_poly.pdbx_strand_id
1 'polypeptide(L)' 'MNEEINKEILKELRILNEKIDHLSAKGLSTPYKLLAVFIGFAVIGPIVLVIVSVLLNYFR' A
#
# COMPACT_ATOMS: atom_id res chain seq x y z
N MET A 1 -16.21 37.19 18.00
CA MET A 1 -17.14 36.08 17.68
C MET A 1 -16.63 35.28 16.48
N ASN A 2 -15.39 34.79 16.57
CA ASN A 2 -14.76 33.90 15.57
C ASN A 2 -13.86 32.85 16.26
N GLU A 3 -13.78 32.86 17.59
CA GLU A 3 -12.91 31.95 18.36
C GLU A 3 -13.56 30.58 18.59
N GLU A 4 -14.87 30.53 18.79
CA GLU A 4 -15.60 29.26 18.97
C GLU A 4 -15.58 28.42 17.68
N ILE A 5 -15.83 29.06 16.54
CA ILE A 5 -15.75 28.41 15.22
C ILE A 5 -14.33 27.90 14.96
N ASN A 6 -13.30 28.72 15.24
CA ASN A 6 -11.90 28.30 15.09
C ASN A 6 -11.55 27.12 16.01
N LYS A 7 -12.03 27.12 17.25
CA LYS A 7 -11.83 26.00 18.19
C LYS A 7 -12.52 24.72 17.71
N GLU A 8 -13.71 24.84 17.11
CA GLU A 8 -14.45 23.71 16.57
C GLU A 8 -13.77 23.11 15.34
N ILE A 9 -13.33 23.96 14.40
CA ILE A 9 -12.54 23.53 13.23
C ILE A 9 -11.25 22.83 13.69
N LEU A 10 -10.54 23.39 14.68
CA LEU A 10 -9.30 22.80 15.20
C LEU A 10 -9.57 21.43 15.85
N LYS A 11 -10.71 21.27 16.52
CA LYS A 11 -11.14 20.00 17.12
C LYS A 11 -11.42 18.95 16.05
N GLU A 12 -12.14 19.31 14.98
CA GLU A 12 -12.43 18.39 13.88
C GLU A 12 -11.16 17.97 13.12
N LEU A 13 -10.26 18.92 12.84
CA LEU A 13 -8.98 18.64 12.20
C LEU A 13 -8.15 17.65 13.02
N ARG A 14 -8.12 17.83 14.34
CA ARG A 14 -7.43 16.90 15.24
C ARG A 14 -8.05 15.50 15.22
N ILE A 15 -9.37 15.40 15.25
CA ILE A 15 -10.08 14.11 15.18
C ILE A 15 -9.80 13.40 13.86
N LEU A 16 -9.75 14.13 12.74
CA LEU A 16 -9.40 13.55 11.44
C LEU A 16 -7.95 13.05 11.42
N ASN A 17 -7.03 13.82 11.99
CA ASN A 17 -5.63 13.44 12.06
C ASN A 17 -5.43 12.16 12.89
N GLU A 18 -6.06 12.07 14.06
CA GLU A 18 -6.02 10.87 14.90
C GLU A 18 -6.60 9.64 14.17
N LYS A 19 -7.67 9.80 13.37
CA LYS A 19 -8.21 8.72 12.52
C LYS A 19 -7.23 8.28 11.43
N ILE A 20 -6.56 9.22 10.78
CA ILE A 20 -5.55 8.92 9.75
C ILE A 20 -4.37 8.17 10.37
N ASP A 21 -3.90 8.60 11.55
CA ASP A 21 -2.81 7.93 12.27
C ASP A 21 -3.20 6.49 12.67
N HIS A 22 -4.43 6.29 13.14
CA HIS A 22 -4.94 4.95 13.45
C HIS A 22 -5.10 4.04 12.23
N LEU A 23 -5.38 4.60 11.05
CA LEU A 23 -5.42 3.85 9.80
C LEU A 23 -4.01 3.57 9.25
N SER A 24 -3.09 4.52 9.39
CA SER A 24 -1.69 4.40 8.95
C SER A 24 -0.95 3.29 9.70
N ALA A 25 -1.23 3.10 11.00
CA ALA A 25 -0.65 2.03 11.80
C ALA A 25 -1.07 0.61 11.35
N LYS A 26 -2.18 0.49 10.62
CA LYS A 26 -2.64 -0.78 10.05
C LYS A 26 -2.18 -0.91 8.61
N GLY A 27 -0.88 -1.17 8.43
CA GLY A 27 -0.38 -1.71 7.17
C GLY A 27 -1.15 -2.97 6.75
N LEU A 28 -1.11 -3.32 5.47
CA LEU A 28 -1.82 -4.47 4.90
C LEU A 28 -1.61 -5.71 5.81
N SER A 29 -2.70 -6.36 6.24
CA SER A 29 -2.54 -7.49 7.16
C SER A 29 -1.78 -8.63 6.49
N THR A 30 -1.09 -9.47 7.28
CA THR A 30 -0.28 -10.59 6.81
C THR A 30 -0.95 -11.44 5.71
N PRO A 31 -2.24 -11.84 5.80
CA PRO A 31 -2.89 -12.59 4.72
C PRO A 31 -3.05 -11.78 3.43
N TYR A 32 -3.36 -10.49 3.52
CA TYR A 32 -3.47 -9.64 2.32
C TYR A 32 -2.09 -9.35 1.70
N LYS A 33 -1.02 -9.27 2.50
CA LYS A 33 0.36 -9.17 1.98
C LYS A 33 0.71 -10.40 1.15
N LEU A 34 0.36 -11.59 1.63
CA LEU A 34 0.57 -12.82 0.88
C LEU A 34 -0.23 -12.83 -0.42
N LEU A 35 -1.51 -12.46 -0.39
CA LEU A 35 -2.32 -12.34 -1.60
C LEU A 35 -1.73 -11.36 -2.61
N ALA A 36 -1.27 -10.20 -2.16
CA ALA A 36 -0.63 -9.21 -3.03
C ALA A 36 0.65 -9.77 -3.69
N VAL A 37 1.45 -10.56 -2.95
CA VAL A 37 2.63 -11.25 -3.51
C VAL A 37 2.23 -12.28 -4.55
N PHE A 38 1.21 -13.11 -4.28
CA PHE A 38 0.74 -14.11 -5.25
C PHE A 38 0.19 -13.46 -6.52
N ILE A 39 -0.57 -12.38 -6.40
CA ILE A 39 -1.10 -11.64 -7.55
C ILE A 39 0.06 -11.01 -8.34
N GLY A 40 1.01 -10.37 -7.65
CA GLY A 40 2.20 -9.81 -8.28
C GLY A 40 2.99 -10.87 -9.04
N PHE A 41 3.20 -12.04 -8.44
CA PHE A 41 3.90 -13.16 -9.09
C PHE A 41 3.09 -13.78 -10.24
N ALA A 42 1.77 -13.86 -10.15
CA ALA A 42 0.93 -14.37 -11.23
C ALA A 42 1.01 -13.49 -12.49
N VAL A 43 1.12 -12.16 -12.31
CA VAL A 43 1.23 -11.19 -13.42
C VAL A 43 2.67 -11.09 -13.93
N ILE A 44 3.66 -10.98 -13.04
CA ILE A 44 5.06 -10.73 -13.40
C ILE A 44 5.80 -12.03 -13.74
N GLY A 45 5.42 -13.16 -13.15
CA GLY A 45 6.06 -14.46 -13.29
C GLY A 45 6.23 -14.92 -14.75
N PRO A 46 5.21 -14.82 -15.61
CA PRO A 46 5.34 -15.16 -17.04
C PRO A 46 6.41 -14.32 -17.75
N ILE A 47 6.50 -13.01 -17.44
CA ILE A 47 7.49 -12.10 -18.02
C ILE A 47 8.89 -12.52 -17.60
N VAL A 48 9.07 -12.82 -16.30
CA VAL A 48 10.36 -13.28 -15.76
C VAL A 48 10.79 -14.60 -16.40
N LEU A 49 9.86 -15.55 -16.58
CA LEU A 49 10.16 -16.82 -17.23
C LEU A 49 10.61 -16.66 -18.69
N VAL A 50 9.98 -15.76 -19.45
CA VAL A 50 10.40 -15.46 -20.83
C VAL A 50 11.81 -14.87 -20.83
N ILE A 51 12.10 -13.90 -19.97
CA ILE A 51 13.44 -13.28 -19.88
C ILE A 51 14.49 -14.33 -19.51
N VAL A 52 14.23 -15.16 -18.51
CA VAL A 52 15.15 -16.22 -18.08
C VAL A 52 15.38 -17.24 -19.19
N SER A 53 14.33 -17.64 -19.91
CA SER A 53 14.44 -18.58 -21.03
C SER A 53 15.30 -18.02 -22.16
N VAL A 54 15.12 -16.73 -22.51
CA VAL A 54 15.94 -16.06 -23.53
C VAL A 54 17.40 -15.97 -23.09
N LEU A 55 17.66 -15.60 -21.83
CA LEU A 55 19.02 -15.53 -21.29
C LEU A 55 19.70 -16.90 -21.29
N LEU A 56 19.02 -17.94 -20.81
CA LEU A 56 19.57 -19.30 -20.78
C LEU A 56 19.88 -19.84 -22.18
N ASN A 57 19.06 -19.51 -23.18
CA ASN A 57 19.31 -19.89 -24.57
C ASN A 57 20.42 -19.05 -25.23
N TYR A 58 20.67 -17.82 -24.76
CA TYR A 58 21.76 -16.98 -25.27
C TYR A 58 23.14 -17.43 -24.79
N PHE A 59 23.23 -17.99 -23.58
CA PHE A 59 24.48 -18.50 -23.01
C PHE A 59 24.80 -19.96 -23.40
N ARG A 60 23.95 -20.61 -24.19
CA ARG A 60 24.11 -21.99 -24.65
C ARG A 60 24.54 -22.03 -26.11
#